data_AF-A0A9X1HCU0-F1
#
_entry.id   AF-A0A9X1HCU0-F1
#
_cell.length_a   1.000
_cell.length_b   1.000
_cell.length_c   1.000
_cell.angle_alpha   90.00
_cell.angle_beta   90.00
_cell.angle_gamma   90.00
#
_symmetry.space_group_name_H-M   'P 1'
#
loop_
_entity.id
_entity.type
_entity.pdbx_description
1 polymer ?
#
loop_
_entity_poly.entity_id
_entity_poly.type
_entity_poly.pdbx_seq_one_letter_code
_entity_poly.pdbx_strand_id
1 'polypeptide(L)'
;MFELHYKAIKFDELDTEEREFIMDYFDETAEILKIDSLNEKLNFWAHRTEIYNHEEAERKASEKVLAEEKKRHEILSIECQKCKTQLETFILERDNEIPSFEFDIIKCVKCSELTILDKGCGIKRYRFLNYELIEELSKEEYDLSKALLRLEELKNA
;
A
#
# COMPACT_ATOMS: atom_id res chain seq x y z
N MET A 1 -19.34 -10.35 -34.45
CA MET A 1 -18.87 -10.60 -35.83
C MET A 1 -17.36 -10.44 -35.93
N PHE A 2 -16.78 -9.34 -35.43
CA PHE A 2 -15.32 -9.10 -35.40
C PHE A 2 -14.49 -10.19 -34.71
N GLU A 3 -14.98 -10.69 -33.56
CA GLU A 3 -14.27 -11.73 -32.78
C GLU A 3 -14.09 -13.07 -33.51
N LEU A 4 -14.93 -13.35 -34.53
CA LEU A 4 -14.82 -14.55 -35.34
C LEU A 4 -13.69 -14.45 -36.37
N HIS A 5 -13.39 -13.24 -36.85
CA HIS A 5 -12.33 -13.00 -37.84
C HIS A 5 -10.95 -13.05 -37.20
N TYR A 6 -10.76 -12.47 -36.00
CA TYR A 6 -9.47 -12.53 -35.31
C TYR A 6 -9.11 -13.97 -34.89
N LYS A 7 -10.07 -14.77 -34.42
CA LYS A 7 -9.84 -16.18 -34.02
C LYS A 7 -9.45 -17.09 -35.18
N ALA A 8 -9.73 -16.69 -36.42
CA ALA A 8 -9.32 -17.42 -37.61
C ALA A 8 -7.86 -17.14 -38.01
N ILE A 9 -7.24 -16.08 -37.46
CA ILE A 9 -5.85 -15.72 -37.73
C ILE A 9 -4.95 -16.54 -36.81
N LYS A 10 -4.12 -17.40 -37.40
CA LYS A 10 -3.13 -18.18 -36.67
C LYS A 10 -1.90 -17.34 -36.38
N PHE A 11 -1.95 -16.65 -35.25
CA PHE A 11 -0.92 -15.71 -34.80
C PHE A 11 0.51 -16.29 -34.80
N ASP A 12 0.64 -17.57 -34.46
CA ASP A 12 1.95 -18.26 -34.37
C ASP A 12 2.59 -18.52 -35.76
N GLU A 13 1.85 -18.31 -36.85
CA GLU A 13 2.33 -18.44 -38.24
C GLU A 13 2.77 -17.09 -38.84
N LEU A 14 2.62 -15.99 -38.10
CA LEU A 14 2.94 -14.63 -38.57
C LEU A 14 4.24 -14.10 -37.96
N ASP A 15 5.03 -13.38 -38.75
CA ASP A 15 6.17 -12.60 -38.26
C ASP A 15 5.75 -11.25 -37.64
N THR A 16 6.71 -10.48 -37.13
CA THR A 16 6.45 -9.21 -36.46
C THR A 16 5.84 -8.16 -37.39
N GLU A 17 6.30 -8.08 -38.64
CA GLU A 17 5.85 -7.08 -39.60
C GLU A 17 4.41 -7.38 -40.07
N GLU A 18 4.11 -8.67 -40.29
CA GLU A 18 2.76 -9.13 -40.62
C GLU A 18 1.76 -8.88 -39.49
N ARG A 19 2.20 -8.97 -38.23
CA ARG A 19 1.35 -8.67 -37.06
C ARG A 19 1.05 -7.19 -36.96
N GLU A 20 2.06 -6.33 -37.12
CA GLU A 20 1.89 -4.87 -37.10
C GLU A 20 0.92 -4.43 -38.21
N PHE A 21 1.07 -4.98 -39.43
CA PHE A 21 0.15 -4.69 -40.53
C PHE A 21 -1.31 -5.06 -40.23
N ILE A 22 -1.55 -6.20 -39.56
CA ILE A 22 -2.90 -6.61 -39.17
C ILE A 22 -3.47 -5.70 -38.07
N MET A 23 -2.63 -5.25 -37.14
CA MET A 23 -3.04 -4.31 -36.10
C MET A 23 -3.49 -2.98 -36.69
N ASP A 24 -2.71 -2.41 -37.60
CA ASP A 24 -3.02 -1.14 -38.26
C ASP A 24 -4.38 -1.21 -38.96
N TYR A 25 -4.63 -2.30 -39.70
CA TYR A 25 -5.89 -2.52 -40.39
C TYR A 25 -7.10 -2.61 -39.44
N PHE A 26 -6.91 -3.24 -38.27
CA PHE A 26 -7.98 -3.35 -37.29
C PHE A 26 -8.20 -2.07 -36.48
N ASP A 27 -7.16 -1.27 -36.24
CA ASP A 27 -7.27 0.05 -35.62
C ASP A 27 -8.02 1.02 -36.54
N GLU A 28 -7.66 1.07 -37.84
CA GLU A 28 -8.43 1.84 -38.84
C GLU A 28 -9.91 1.43 -38.87
N THR A 29 -10.16 0.11 -38.79
CA THR A 29 -11.54 -0.39 -38.75
C THR A 29 -12.26 0.01 -37.45
N ALA A 30 -11.55 0.05 -36.31
CA ALA A 30 -12.08 0.48 -35.02
C ALA A 30 -12.50 1.95 -35.06
N GLU A 31 -11.66 2.80 -35.65
CA GLU A 31 -11.90 4.24 -35.81
C GLU A 31 -13.14 4.48 -36.69
N ILE A 32 -13.25 3.77 -37.82
CA ILE A 32 -14.40 3.86 -38.72
C ILE A 32 -15.69 3.46 -38.00
N LEU A 33 -15.64 2.43 -37.16
CA LEU A 33 -16.80 1.89 -36.45
C LEU A 33 -17.06 2.57 -35.10
N LYS A 34 -16.18 3.48 -34.64
CA LYS A 34 -16.22 4.15 -33.32
C LYS A 34 -16.37 3.17 -32.16
N ILE A 35 -15.58 2.11 -32.17
CA ILE A 35 -15.61 1.07 -31.12
C ILE A 35 -14.38 1.23 -30.23
N ASP A 36 -14.50 2.02 -29.16
CA ASP A 36 -13.39 2.31 -28.24
C ASP A 36 -12.83 1.04 -27.57
N SER A 37 -13.66 0.02 -27.33
CA SER A 37 -13.28 -1.24 -26.67
C SER A 37 -12.43 -2.19 -27.53
N LEU A 38 -12.25 -1.88 -28.81
CA LEU A 38 -11.56 -2.77 -29.75
C LEU A 38 -10.04 -2.67 -29.59
N ASN A 39 -9.53 -1.46 -29.35
CA ASN A 39 -8.10 -1.19 -29.24
C ASN A 39 -7.47 -1.88 -28.03
N GLU A 40 -8.17 -1.94 -26.90
CA GLU A 40 -7.72 -2.69 -25.72
C GLU A 40 -7.61 -4.20 -25.99
N LYS A 41 -8.57 -4.77 -26.73
CA LYS A 41 -8.57 -6.20 -27.11
C LYS A 41 -7.54 -6.51 -28.18
N LEU A 42 -7.28 -5.59 -29.11
CA LEU A 42 -6.27 -5.73 -30.16
C LEU A 42 -4.86 -5.66 -29.58
N ASN A 43 -4.60 -4.75 -28.64
CA ASN A 43 -3.32 -4.68 -27.92
C ASN A 43 -3.04 -5.96 -27.12
N PHE A 44 -4.05 -6.51 -26.45
CA PHE A 44 -3.94 -7.80 -25.77
C PHE A 44 -3.65 -8.95 -26.75
N TRP A 45 -4.29 -8.92 -27.92
CA TRP A 45 -4.12 -9.92 -28.97
C TRP A 45 -2.74 -9.86 -29.64
N ALA A 46 -2.27 -8.66 -29.96
CA ALA A 46 -1.04 -8.40 -30.67
C ALA A 46 0.22 -8.73 -29.87
N HIS A 47 0.19 -8.47 -28.56
CA HIS A 47 1.41 -8.57 -27.76
C HIS A 47 1.44 -9.83 -26.89
N ARG A 48 0.33 -10.57 -26.71
CA ARG A 48 0.20 -11.71 -25.76
C ARG A 48 0.80 -11.44 -24.37
N THR A 49 1.02 -10.17 -24.04
CA THR A 49 1.67 -9.74 -22.83
C THR A 49 0.51 -9.39 -21.93
N GLU A 50 0.29 -10.19 -20.88
CA GLU A 50 -0.45 -9.71 -19.72
C GLU A 50 0.07 -8.30 -19.47
N ILE A 51 -0.80 -7.29 -19.52
CA ILE A 51 -0.39 -5.92 -19.20
C ILE A 51 0.28 -6.02 -17.84
N TYR A 52 1.62 -5.96 -17.82
CA TYR A 52 2.37 -6.13 -16.60
C TYR A 52 2.10 -4.89 -15.78
N ASN A 53 1.04 -4.98 -14.97
CA ASN A 53 0.63 -3.91 -14.10
C ASN A 53 1.63 -3.90 -12.94
N HIS A 54 2.75 -3.23 -13.17
CA HIS A 54 3.84 -3.08 -12.22
C HIS A 54 3.32 -2.66 -10.85
N GLU A 55 2.37 -1.71 -10.81
CA GLU A 55 1.75 -1.24 -9.57
C GLU A 55 1.00 -2.37 -8.83
N GLU A 56 0.24 -3.19 -9.55
CA GLU A 56 -0.46 -4.32 -8.96
C GLU A 56 0.50 -5.43 -8.48
N ALA A 57 1.55 -5.69 -9.26
CA ALA A 57 2.57 -6.66 -8.92
C ALA A 57 3.36 -6.24 -7.66
N GLU A 58 3.77 -4.97 -7.58
CA GLU A 58 4.41 -4.39 -6.40
C GLU A 58 3.49 -4.43 -5.20
N ARG A 59 2.22 -4.00 -5.35
CA ARG A 59 1.24 -4.05 -4.26
C ARG A 59 1.10 -5.47 -3.69
N LYS A 60 0.93 -6.48 -4.55
CA LYS A 60 0.83 -7.89 -4.13
C LYS A 60 2.08 -8.37 -3.41
N ALA A 61 3.27 -7.98 -3.91
CA ALA A 61 4.53 -8.33 -3.26
C ALA A 61 4.65 -7.69 -1.88
N SER A 62 4.34 -6.39 -1.75
CA SER A 62 4.34 -5.67 -0.48
C SER A 62 3.33 -6.25 0.51
N GLU A 63 2.12 -6.57 0.07
CA GLU A 63 1.07 -7.20 0.90
C GLU A 63 1.53 -8.56 1.43
N LYS A 64 2.21 -9.36 0.61
CA LYS A 64 2.75 -10.64 1.02
C LYS A 64 3.84 -10.49 2.10
N VAL A 65 4.80 -9.58 1.88
CA VAL A 65 5.85 -9.30 2.87
C VAL A 65 5.24 -8.83 4.19
N LEU A 66 4.28 -7.91 4.13
CA LEU A 66 3.58 -7.42 5.33
C LEU A 66 2.86 -8.56 6.06
N ALA A 67 2.15 -9.44 5.36
CA ALA A 67 1.49 -10.59 5.97
C ALA A 67 2.48 -11.55 6.66
N GLU A 68 3.67 -11.74 6.10
CA GLU A 68 4.74 -12.54 6.71
C GLU A 68 5.37 -11.86 7.93
N GLU A 69 5.55 -10.54 7.90
CA GLU A 69 5.98 -9.75 9.07
C GLU A 69 4.96 -9.84 10.20
N LYS A 70 3.66 -9.74 9.90
CA LYS A 70 2.59 -9.84 10.90
C LYS A 70 2.51 -11.20 11.59
N LYS A 71 2.92 -12.27 10.90
CA LYS A 71 2.98 -13.62 11.48
C LYS A 71 4.20 -13.84 12.37
N ARG A 72 5.29 -13.11 12.13
CA ARG A 72 6.59 -13.32 12.81
C ARG A 72 6.75 -12.51 14.08
N HIS A 73 6.12 -11.34 14.16
CA HIS A 73 6.34 -10.40 15.23
C HIS A 73 5.08 -10.21 16.09
N GLU A 74 5.30 -9.92 17.36
CA GLU A 74 4.25 -9.36 18.22
C GLU A 74 3.91 -7.95 17.70
N ILE A 75 2.62 -7.62 17.67
CA ILE A 75 2.14 -6.34 17.19
C ILE A 75 1.30 -5.68 18.26
N LEU A 76 1.69 -4.46 18.64
CA LEU A 76 0.81 -3.54 19.34
C LEU A 76 0.02 -2.76 18.28
N SER A 77 -1.32 -2.81 18.35
CA SER A 77 -2.19 -2.17 17.38
C SER A 77 -3.17 -1.25 18.09
N ILE A 78 -3.23 0.00 17.63
CA ILE A 78 -4.26 0.94 18.05
C ILE A 78 -5.02 1.46 16.84
N GLU A 79 -6.29 1.80 17.04
CA GLU A 79 -7.13 2.33 15.97
C GLU A 79 -7.07 3.87 15.93
N CYS A 80 -6.82 4.45 14.75
CA CYS A 80 -6.99 5.88 14.55
C CYS A 80 -8.45 6.27 14.78
N GLN A 81 -8.71 7.13 15.77
CA GLN A 81 -10.07 7.49 16.17
C GLN A 81 -10.88 8.16 15.04
N LYS A 82 -10.22 8.87 14.13
CA LYS A 82 -10.86 9.61 13.03
C LYS A 82 -11.14 8.74 11.80
N CYS A 83 -10.16 7.98 11.31
CA CYS A 83 -10.27 7.27 10.03
C CYS A 83 -10.26 5.74 10.14
N LYS A 84 -10.19 5.20 11.37
CA LYS A 84 -10.25 3.76 11.67
C LYS A 84 -9.10 2.93 11.11
N THR A 85 -8.04 3.58 10.62
CA THR A 85 -6.82 2.90 10.19
C THR A 85 -6.11 2.31 11.40
N GLN A 86 -5.64 1.07 11.27
CA GLN A 86 -4.81 0.41 12.28
C GLN A 86 -3.40 1.00 12.25
N LEU A 87 -2.96 1.54 13.38
CA LEU A 87 -1.64 2.08 13.64
C LEU A 87 -0.86 0.98 14.37
N GLU A 88 0.14 0.40 13.71
CA GLU A 88 0.74 -0.87 14.13
C GLU A 88 2.21 -0.68 14.51
N THR A 89 2.60 -1.18 15.67
CA THR A 89 3.98 -1.26 16.15
C THR A 89 4.43 -2.71 16.19
N PHE A 90 5.37 -3.09 15.33
CA PHE A 90 5.96 -4.42 15.25
C PHE A 90 7.14 -4.52 16.22
N ILE A 91 7.02 -5.38 17.23
CA ILE A 91 8.06 -5.58 18.24
C ILE A 91 9.05 -6.62 17.69
N LEU A 92 10.27 -6.18 17.41
CA LEU A 92 11.33 -7.01 16.83
C LEU A 92 12.15 -7.71 17.92
N GLU A 93 12.31 -7.07 19.08
CA GLU A 93 13.11 -7.59 20.19
C GLU A 93 12.55 -7.09 21.53
N ARG A 94 12.38 -8.02 22.48
CA ARG A 94 11.98 -7.76 23.87
C ARG A 94 13.21 -7.79 24.79
N ASP A 95 13.22 -6.93 25.79
CA ASP A 95 14.21 -6.93 26.86
C ASP A 95 13.55 -6.45 28.16
N ASN A 96 13.37 -7.37 29.12
CA ASN A 96 12.60 -7.10 30.34
C ASN A 96 13.25 -6.08 31.28
N GLU A 97 14.52 -5.74 31.07
CA GLU A 97 15.21 -4.70 31.85
C GLU A 97 14.81 -3.29 31.40
N ILE A 98 14.18 -3.14 30.23
CA ILE A 98 13.77 -1.84 29.70
C ILE A 98 12.45 -1.40 30.35
N PRO A 99 12.44 -0.32 31.14
CA PRO A 99 11.21 0.20 31.73
C PRO A 99 10.34 0.89 30.68
N SER A 100 9.11 1.22 31.06
CA SER A 100 8.28 2.12 30.26
C SER A 100 8.67 3.56 30.59
N PHE A 101 9.41 4.22 29.70
CA PHE A 101 10.00 5.53 29.98
C PHE A 101 9.37 6.69 29.21
N GLU A 102 8.49 6.45 28.23
CA GLU A 102 7.94 7.52 27.39
C GLU A 102 6.49 7.27 26.95
N PHE A 103 5.78 8.37 26.66
CA PHE A 103 4.58 8.40 25.82
C PHE A 103 4.96 8.94 24.45
N ASP A 104 4.48 8.31 23.38
CA ASP A 104 4.71 8.80 22.02
C ASP A 104 3.51 9.61 21.55
N ILE A 105 3.76 10.78 20.96
CA ILE A 105 2.79 11.44 20.10
C ILE A 105 3.03 10.96 18.67
N ILE A 106 2.02 10.30 18.10
CA ILE A 106 2.08 9.74 16.75
C ILE A 106 1.01 10.36 15.85
N LYS A 107 1.30 10.43 14.55
CA LYS A 107 0.41 10.99 13.52
C LYS A 107 0.00 9.91 12.53
N CYS A 108 -1.31 9.73 12.33
CA CYS A 108 -1.82 8.80 11.33
C CYS A 108 -1.43 9.25 9.91
N VAL A 109 -0.78 8.39 9.13
CA VAL A 109 -0.37 8.75 7.75
C VAL A 109 -1.55 8.98 6.80
N LYS A 110 -2.71 8.38 7.10
CA LYS A 110 -3.90 8.46 6.22
C LYS A 110 -4.70 9.75 6.39
N CYS A 111 -4.83 10.26 7.61
CA CYS A 111 -5.71 11.40 7.90
C CYS A 111 -5.08 12.49 8.77
N SER A 112 -3.79 12.34 9.06
CA SER A 112 -2.97 13.27 9.86
C SER A 112 -3.45 13.49 11.29
N GLU A 113 -4.40 12.68 11.79
CA GLU A 113 -4.86 12.75 13.17
C GLU A 113 -3.72 12.36 14.14
N LEU A 114 -3.50 13.21 15.15
CA LEU A 114 -2.56 12.95 16.23
C LEU A 114 -3.21 12.13 17.34
N THR A 115 -2.46 11.19 17.91
CA THR A 115 -2.87 10.44 19.10
C THR A 115 -1.65 10.13 19.97
N ILE A 116 -1.91 9.81 21.24
CA ILE A 116 -0.88 9.26 22.14
C ILE A 116 -0.82 7.75 22.01
N LEU A 117 0.39 7.23 22.03
CA LEU A 117 0.69 5.81 22.12
C LEU A 117 1.57 5.57 23.37
N ASP A 118 1.13 4.65 24.23
CA ASP A 118 1.95 4.10 25.31
C ASP A 118 2.39 2.70 24.91
N LYS A 119 3.66 2.54 24.52
CA LYS A 119 4.22 1.26 24.08
C LYS A 119 4.37 0.26 25.25
N GLY A 120 4.31 0.73 26.50
CA GLY A 120 4.57 -0.08 27.68
C GLY A 120 6.07 -0.29 27.94
N CYS A 121 6.40 -1.35 28.68
CA CYS A 121 7.78 -1.71 29.00
C CYS A 121 8.29 -2.86 28.14
N GLY A 122 9.60 -3.09 28.21
CA GLY A 122 10.23 -4.29 27.70
C GLY A 122 10.46 -4.34 26.20
N ILE A 123 10.40 -3.20 25.50
CA ILE A 123 10.57 -3.12 24.04
C ILE A 123 11.93 -2.51 23.74
N LYS A 124 12.83 -3.32 23.16
CA LYS A 124 14.19 -2.90 22.81
C LYS A 124 14.30 -2.40 21.38
N ARG A 125 13.61 -3.07 20.46
CA ARG A 125 13.59 -2.69 19.04
C ARG A 125 12.20 -2.89 18.46
N TYR A 126 11.76 -1.91 17.68
CA TYR A 126 10.47 -1.94 17.02
C TYR A 126 10.54 -1.27 15.64
N ARG A 127 9.51 -1.53 14.83
CA ARG A 127 9.18 -0.80 13.60
C ARG A 127 7.71 -0.42 13.64
N PHE A 128 7.30 0.52 12.81
CA PHE A 128 5.91 0.97 12.79
C PHE A 128 5.33 1.10 11.39
N LEU A 129 4.01 1.00 11.32
CA LEU A 129 3.23 1.09 10.09
C LEU A 129 2.00 1.99 10.30
N ASN A 130 1.66 2.75 9.26
CA ASN A 130 0.51 3.66 9.18
C ASN A 130 0.53 4.85 10.16
N TYR A 131 1.65 5.08 10.85
CA TYR A 131 1.86 6.30 11.62
C TYR A 131 3.28 6.85 11.48
N GLU A 132 3.45 8.13 11.77
CA GLU A 132 4.73 8.81 11.96
C GLU A 132 4.89 9.14 13.45
N LEU A 133 6.10 8.99 13.99
CA LEU A 133 6.44 9.49 15.32
C LEU A 133 6.69 11.00 15.24
N ILE A 134 6.00 11.78 16.07
CA ILE A 134 6.11 13.24 16.09
C ILE A 134 6.94 13.71 17.27
N GLU A 135 6.69 13.17 18.45
CA GLU A 135 7.34 13.60 19.69
C GLU A 135 7.36 12.42 20.69
N GLU A 136 8.46 12.30 21.44
CA GLU A 136 8.61 11.34 22.54
C GLU A 136 8.59 12.13 23.87
N LEU A 137 7.67 11.79 24.77
CA LEU A 137 7.44 12.48 26.03
C LEU A 137 7.91 11.61 27.20
N SER A 138 9.01 11.97 27.85
CA SER A 138 9.53 11.24 29.01
C SER A 138 8.51 11.17 30.15
N LYS A 139 8.26 9.96 30.67
CA LYS A 139 7.40 9.72 31.82
C LYS A 139 7.95 10.25 33.13
N GLU A 140 9.22 10.66 33.16
CA GLU A 140 9.80 11.39 34.31
C GLU A 140 9.21 12.81 34.44
N GLU A 141 8.85 13.43 33.31
CA GLU A 141 8.35 14.80 33.24
C GLU A 141 6.83 14.86 32.98
N TYR A 142 6.33 13.91 32.19
CA TYR A 142 4.95 13.81 31.73
C TYR A 142 4.23 12.63 32.38
N ASP A 143 3.19 12.94 33.16
CA ASP A 143 2.13 11.96 33.39
C ASP A 143 1.17 11.95 32.18
N LEU A 144 0.23 10.99 32.16
CA LEU A 144 -0.73 10.86 31.07
C LEU A 144 -1.55 12.14 30.85
N SER A 145 -1.89 12.88 31.92
CA SER A 145 -2.70 14.09 31.81
C SER A 145 -1.91 15.21 31.14
N LYS A 146 -0.63 15.38 31.51
CA LYS A 146 0.27 16.33 30.85
C LYS A 146 0.55 15.96 29.40
N ALA A 147 0.71 14.67 29.11
CA ALA A 147 0.90 14.20 27.74
C ALA A 147 -0.32 14.51 26.88
N LEU A 148 -1.54 14.31 27.40
CA LEU A 148 -2.79 14.67 26.72
C LEU A 148 -2.92 16.18 26.46
N LEU A 149 -2.51 17.01 27.42
CA LEU A 149 -2.45 18.46 27.21
C LEU A 149 -1.50 18.83 26.08
N ARG A 150 -0.29 18.25 26.05
CA ARG A 150 0.69 18.46 24.98
C ARG A 150 0.16 18.02 23.61
N LEU A 151 -0.58 16.90 23.57
CA LEU A 151 -1.26 16.45 22.36
C LEU A 151 -2.28 17.49 21.86
N GLU A 152 -3.09 18.07 22.74
CA GLU A 152 -4.06 19.10 22.35
C GLU A 152 -3.40 20.39 21.88
N GLU A 153 -2.29 20.81 22.50
CA GLU A 153 -1.51 21.95 22.02
C GLU A 153 -1.05 21.75 20.57
N LEU A 154 -0.52 20.57 20.24
CA LEU A 154 -0.08 20.25 18.88
C LEU A 154 -1.23 20.16 17.88
N LYS A 155 -2.44 19.75 18.31
CA LYS A 155 -3.63 19.73 17.44
C LYS A 155 -4.13 21.13 17.09
N ASN A 156 -3.81 22.12 17.91
CA ASN A 156 -4.27 23.51 17.76
C ASN A 156 -3.19 24.46 17.20
N ALA A 157 -1.99 23.96 16.92
CA ALA A 157 -0.88 24.70 16.32
C ALA A 157 -1.01 24.77 14.80
#